data_AF-A0A9E5AAZ5-F1
#
_entry.id   AF-A0A9E5AAZ5-F1
#
_cell.length_a   1.000
_cell.length_b   1.000
_cell.length_c   1.000
_cell.angle_alpha   90.00
_cell.angle_beta   90.00
_cell.angle_gamma   90.00
#
_symmetry.space_group_name_H-M   'P 1'
#
loop_
_entity.id
_entity.type
_entity.pdbx_description
1 polymer ?
#
loop_
_entity_poly.entity_id
_entity_poly.type
_entity_poly.pdbx_seq_one_letter_code
_entity_poly.pdbx_strand_id
1 'polypeptide(L)'
;MYEAACEQTAPFRPSAADQLLTQLLDGDPGEVITALRLVVLSGGTVAPDSQQAAVLLRTAEQPKAAELVAAGVCDNAAALYSDFQLDEAGFSRFLLLDHGIQPAQLGHIVQDIIDMEVYRMMAMLAYPEARELAAVLRELEPALSGLVARLDFAEASEEPAILREVIGMAAEIEQLSTYSAYRLDAAQAYRWLVQQNLSNLRESRVGWLETPTQFLERRFEPAMNYCEAINGRLRSVSARVSRASGLLGTRIEIDRERQNQELLGAVNERAGLQLRLQETVEGLSVVAIAYYSAGLVGYVFKAAEKAGAPIAYELATGLAVVPIVLLVQFFLRRARLRIQTSQPLGHV
;
A
#
# COMPACT_ATOMS: atom_id res chain seq x y z
N MET A 1 -40.00 4.12 -40.07
CA MET A 1 -38.97 4.63 -41.00
C MET A 1 -38.69 6.04 -40.53
N TYR A 2 -37.56 6.25 -39.83
CA TYR A 2 -37.19 7.56 -39.31
C TYR A 2 -36.90 8.49 -40.49
N GLU A 3 -37.65 9.58 -40.66
CA GLU A 3 -37.34 10.57 -41.68
C GLU A 3 -36.01 11.26 -41.33
N ALA A 4 -35.09 11.25 -42.30
CA ALA A 4 -33.74 11.81 -42.22
C ALA A 4 -33.74 13.35 -42.30
N ALA A 5 -34.61 14.02 -41.55
CA ALA A 5 -34.74 15.47 -41.56
C ALA A 5 -33.69 16.12 -40.65
N CYS A 6 -32.41 15.92 -40.93
CA CYS A 6 -31.36 16.80 -40.42
C CYS A 6 -31.39 18.08 -41.28
N GLU A 7 -31.96 19.16 -40.75
CA GLU A 7 -31.94 20.46 -41.44
C GLU A 7 -30.48 20.92 -41.61
N GLN A 8 -30.01 21.06 -42.85
CA GLN A 8 -28.62 21.46 -43.13
C GLN A 8 -28.26 22.81 -42.53
N THR A 9 -29.24 23.69 -42.31
CA THR A 9 -29.07 25.02 -41.73
C THR A 9 -29.16 25.04 -40.20
N ALA A 10 -29.66 23.97 -39.57
CA ALA A 10 -29.83 23.85 -38.13
C ALA A 10 -29.65 22.39 -37.67
N PRO A 11 -28.47 21.78 -37.86
CA PRO A 11 -28.27 20.34 -37.74
C PRO A 11 -28.48 19.77 -36.34
N PHE A 12 -28.31 20.59 -35.28
CA PHE A 12 -28.49 20.17 -33.88
C PHE A 12 -29.84 20.59 -33.29
N ARG A 13 -30.81 20.98 -34.13
CA ARG A 13 -32.16 21.26 -33.63
C ARG A 13 -32.78 19.95 -33.10
N PRO A 14 -33.47 19.96 -31.94
CA PRO A 14 -34.09 18.77 -31.39
C PRO A 14 -34.97 18.06 -32.42
N SER A 15 -34.67 16.81 -32.67
CA SER A 15 -35.35 15.91 -33.59
C SER A 15 -36.28 14.94 -32.84
N ALA A 16 -37.13 14.22 -33.57
CA ALA A 16 -37.93 13.15 -32.98
C ALA A 16 -37.06 12.02 -32.38
N ALA A 17 -35.85 11.82 -32.90
CA ALA A 17 -34.89 10.87 -32.34
C ALA A 17 -34.36 11.32 -30.98
N ASP A 18 -34.18 12.63 -30.76
CA ASP A 18 -33.76 13.16 -29.46
C ASP A 18 -34.83 12.92 -28.39
N GLN A 19 -36.10 13.14 -28.72
CA GLN A 19 -37.21 12.85 -27.80
C GLN A 19 -37.30 11.35 -27.46
N LEU A 20 -37.08 10.48 -28.45
CA LEU A 20 -37.04 9.03 -28.23
C LEU A 20 -35.87 8.64 -27.33
N LEU A 21 -34.67 9.19 -27.56
CA LEU A 21 -33.50 8.87 -26.77
C LEU A 21 -33.69 9.32 -25.31
N THR A 22 -34.22 10.53 -25.08
CA THR A 22 -34.57 11.01 -23.74
C THR A 22 -35.58 10.08 -23.07
N GLN A 23 -36.63 9.64 -23.78
CA GLN A 23 -37.62 8.69 -23.26
C GLN A 23 -37.04 7.31 -22.94
N LEU A 24 -36.06 6.84 -23.73
CA LEU A 24 -35.39 5.56 -23.49
C LEU A 24 -34.46 5.62 -22.27
N LEU A 25 -33.86 6.78 -22.02
CA LEU A 25 -33.02 7.02 -20.86
C LEU A 25 -33.84 7.31 -19.59
N ASP A 26 -35.05 7.85 -19.73
CA ASP A 26 -36.03 8.05 -18.65
C ASP A 26 -36.56 6.69 -18.14
N GLY A 27 -35.87 6.11 -17.16
CA GLY A 27 -36.26 4.87 -16.49
C GLY A 27 -35.14 3.86 -16.28
N ASP A 28 -33.95 4.10 -16.82
CA ASP A 28 -32.76 3.30 -16.54
C ASP A 28 -32.22 3.65 -15.12
N PRO A 29 -31.91 2.67 -14.25
CA PRO A 29 -31.25 2.94 -12.97
C PRO A 29 -29.80 3.45 -13.10
N GLY A 30 -29.19 3.38 -14.28
CA GLY A 30 -27.83 3.85 -14.54
C GLY A 30 -27.70 5.37 -14.72
N GLU A 31 -26.52 5.91 -14.43
CA GLU A 31 -26.16 7.30 -14.76
C GLU A 31 -25.50 7.37 -16.14
N VAL A 32 -25.90 8.37 -16.94
CA VAL A 32 -25.31 8.61 -18.27
C VAL A 32 -23.90 9.17 -18.10
N ILE A 33 -22.89 8.43 -18.57
CA ILE A 33 -21.49 8.86 -18.54
C ILE A 33 -21.17 9.84 -19.67
N THR A 34 -21.69 9.57 -20.86
CA THR A 34 -21.43 10.36 -22.06
C THR A 34 -22.64 10.32 -22.99
N ALA A 35 -22.96 11.47 -23.56
CA ALA A 35 -23.96 11.63 -24.59
C ALA A 35 -23.36 12.56 -25.64
N LEU A 36 -23.41 12.16 -26.90
CA LEU A 36 -22.81 12.92 -27.99
C LEU A 36 -23.74 12.96 -29.20
N ARG A 37 -23.79 14.12 -29.84
CA ARG A 37 -24.43 14.31 -31.14
C ARG A 37 -23.33 14.58 -32.17
N LEU A 38 -23.19 13.65 -33.11
CA LEU A 38 -22.33 13.82 -34.27
C LEU A 38 -23.19 13.98 -35.51
N VAL A 39 -23.10 15.13 -36.16
CA VAL A 39 -23.79 15.38 -37.42
C VAL A 39 -22.78 15.40 -38.55
N VAL A 40 -23.06 14.61 -39.59
CA VAL A 40 -22.29 14.59 -40.82
C VAL A 40 -23.08 15.29 -41.92
N LEU A 41 -22.55 16.37 -42.47
CA LEU A 41 -23.13 17.08 -43.61
C LEU A 41 -22.18 17.00 -44.81
N SER A 42 -22.72 17.08 -46.02
CA SER A 42 -21.89 17.31 -47.20
C SER A 42 -21.34 18.75 -47.14
N GLY A 43 -20.02 18.89 -47.09
CA GLY A 43 -19.33 20.16 -46.94
C GLY A 43 -19.22 20.99 -48.22
N GLY A 44 -19.72 20.48 -49.36
CA GLY A 44 -19.49 21.10 -50.67
C GLY A 44 -17.99 21.23 -50.99
N THR A 45 -17.64 22.10 -51.95
CA THR A 45 -16.25 22.37 -52.34
C THR A 45 -15.56 23.46 -51.52
N VAL A 46 -16.31 24.20 -50.70
CA VAL A 46 -15.80 25.34 -49.91
C VAL A 46 -16.07 25.06 -48.44
N ALA A 47 -15.01 24.98 -47.63
CA ALA A 47 -15.15 24.88 -46.19
C ALA A 47 -15.88 26.14 -45.67
N PRO A 48 -16.91 25.99 -44.81
CA PRO A 48 -17.60 27.14 -44.25
C PRO A 48 -16.63 28.00 -43.45
N ASP A 49 -16.88 29.32 -43.45
CA ASP A 49 -16.15 30.20 -42.56
C ASP A 49 -16.43 29.86 -41.08
N SER A 50 -15.57 30.31 -40.17
CA SER A 50 -15.70 30.01 -38.74
C SER A 50 -17.00 30.53 -38.12
N GLN A 51 -17.63 31.57 -38.70
CA GLN A 51 -18.92 32.08 -38.23
C GLN A 51 -20.07 31.17 -38.67
N GLN A 52 -20.05 30.67 -39.91
CA GLN A 52 -21.01 29.72 -40.45
C GLN A 52 -20.92 28.39 -39.69
N ALA A 53 -19.72 27.86 -39.46
CA ALA A 53 -19.54 26.66 -38.67
C ALA A 53 -20.03 26.85 -37.22
N ALA A 54 -19.78 28.02 -36.62
CA ALA A 54 -20.31 28.34 -35.30
C ALA A 54 -21.85 28.43 -35.29
N VAL A 55 -22.47 28.96 -36.34
CA VAL A 55 -23.94 29.00 -36.47
C VAL A 55 -24.50 27.59 -36.59
N LEU A 56 -23.87 26.72 -37.39
CA LEU A 56 -24.31 25.34 -37.56
C LEU A 56 -24.16 24.50 -36.29
N LEU A 57 -23.12 24.73 -35.48
CA LEU A 57 -22.93 24.07 -34.19
C LEU A 57 -23.85 24.60 -33.08
N ARG A 58 -24.39 25.81 -33.22
CA ARG A 58 -25.26 26.42 -32.22
C ARG A 58 -26.66 25.84 -32.23
N THR A 59 -27.26 25.79 -31.05
CA THR A 59 -28.72 25.76 -30.88
C THR A 59 -29.23 27.20 -30.73
N ALA A 60 -30.52 27.44 -30.98
CA ALA A 60 -31.13 28.77 -30.89
C ALA A 60 -30.99 29.45 -29.50
N GLU A 61 -30.58 28.70 -28.48
CA GLU A 61 -30.64 29.06 -27.06
C GLU A 61 -29.26 29.39 -26.43
N GLN A 62 -28.14 29.21 -27.17
CA GLN A 62 -26.78 29.54 -26.68
C GLN A 62 -26.17 30.77 -27.39
N PRO A 63 -26.25 31.97 -26.80
CA PRO A 63 -25.81 33.22 -27.45
C PRO A 63 -24.32 33.56 -27.32
N LYS A 64 -23.54 32.88 -26.46
CA LYS A 64 -22.11 33.19 -26.26
C LYS A 64 -21.22 32.40 -27.22
N ALA A 65 -20.18 33.06 -27.74
CA ALA A 65 -19.13 32.41 -28.50
C ALA A 65 -18.34 31.47 -27.56
N ALA A 66 -18.72 30.19 -27.55
CA ALA A 66 -17.83 29.15 -27.06
C ALA A 66 -16.54 29.15 -27.92
N GLU A 67 -15.43 28.76 -27.30
CA GLU A 67 -14.14 28.62 -27.98
C GLU A 67 -14.27 27.49 -29.02
N LEU A 68 -14.60 27.88 -30.26
CA LEU A 68 -14.79 26.95 -31.36
C LEU A 68 -13.45 26.31 -31.70
N VAL A 69 -13.42 24.98 -31.71
CA VAL A 69 -12.30 24.21 -32.23
C VAL A 69 -12.62 23.72 -33.63
N ALA A 70 -11.59 23.62 -34.46
CA ALA A 70 -11.73 23.07 -35.79
C ALA A 70 -10.44 22.41 -36.27
N ALA A 71 -10.59 21.32 -37.01
CA ALA A 71 -9.49 20.69 -37.72
C ALA A 71 -9.94 20.15 -39.08
N GLY A 72 -9.05 20.22 -40.06
CA GLY A 72 -9.16 19.36 -41.23
C GLY A 72 -8.76 17.96 -40.81
N VAL A 73 -9.50 16.95 -41.21
CA VAL A 73 -9.23 15.56 -40.85
C VAL A 73 -9.03 14.72 -42.11
N CYS A 74 -8.22 13.67 -41.99
CA CYS A 74 -7.87 12.78 -43.09
C CYS A 74 -7.38 13.58 -44.33
N ASP A 75 -6.28 14.32 -44.16
CA ASP A 75 -5.66 15.12 -45.24
C ASP A 75 -6.61 16.18 -45.85
N ASN A 76 -7.43 16.82 -45.01
CA ASN A 76 -8.47 17.80 -45.39
C ASN A 76 -9.65 17.24 -46.18
N ALA A 77 -9.84 15.92 -46.19
CA ALA A 77 -11.01 15.31 -46.82
C ALA A 77 -12.32 15.56 -46.05
N ALA A 78 -12.23 15.95 -44.76
CA ALA A 78 -13.33 16.56 -44.02
C ALA A 78 -12.84 17.69 -43.13
N ALA A 79 -13.79 18.48 -42.64
CA ALA A 79 -13.58 19.45 -41.59
C ALA A 79 -14.42 19.10 -40.36
N LEU A 80 -13.77 18.92 -39.20
CA LEU A 80 -14.38 18.65 -37.91
C LEU A 80 -14.48 19.95 -37.11
N TYR A 81 -15.63 20.19 -36.50
CA TYR A 81 -15.87 21.33 -35.61
C TYR A 81 -16.54 20.86 -34.31
N SER A 82 -16.18 21.49 -33.19
CA SER A 82 -16.83 21.30 -31.89
C SER A 82 -16.58 22.53 -31.01
N ASP A 83 -17.36 22.65 -29.92
CA ASP A 83 -17.06 23.56 -28.82
C ASP A 83 -16.68 22.81 -27.52
N PHE A 84 -16.72 21.46 -27.54
CA PHE A 84 -16.56 20.58 -26.39
C PHE A 84 -17.45 20.96 -25.19
N GLN A 85 -18.56 21.68 -25.43
CA GLN A 85 -19.53 22.01 -24.40
C GLN A 85 -20.69 21.03 -24.45
N LEU A 86 -21.25 20.76 -23.28
CA LEU A 86 -22.51 20.04 -23.17
C LEU A 86 -23.65 21.02 -23.41
N ASP A 87 -24.65 20.60 -24.18
CA ASP A 87 -25.90 21.34 -24.29
C ASP A 87 -26.77 21.16 -23.02
N GLU A 88 -27.94 21.80 -23.00
CA GLU A 88 -28.87 21.70 -21.85
C GLU A 88 -29.38 20.27 -21.60
N ALA A 89 -29.35 19.41 -22.63
CA ALA A 89 -29.71 18.00 -22.53
C ALA A 89 -28.52 17.11 -22.18
N GLY A 90 -27.33 17.67 -21.96
CA GLY A 90 -26.12 16.95 -21.58
C GLY A 90 -25.35 16.32 -22.75
N PHE A 91 -25.63 16.70 -23.99
CA PHE A 91 -24.93 16.18 -25.18
C PHE A 91 -23.76 17.07 -25.58
N SER A 92 -22.60 16.46 -25.84
CA SER A 92 -21.53 17.13 -26.58
C SER A 92 -21.83 17.11 -28.09
N ARG A 93 -21.34 18.10 -28.82
CA ARG A 93 -21.67 18.28 -30.25
C ARG A 93 -20.44 18.27 -31.12
N PHE A 94 -20.53 17.53 -32.22
CA PHE A 94 -19.50 17.44 -33.23
C PHE A 94 -20.14 17.58 -34.61
N LEU A 95 -19.64 18.53 -35.40
CA LEU A 95 -20.05 18.74 -36.78
C LEU A 95 -18.92 18.29 -37.69
N LEU A 96 -19.20 17.30 -38.54
CA LEU A 96 -18.28 16.81 -39.55
C LEU A 96 -18.80 17.19 -40.94
N LEU A 97 -17.99 17.93 -41.68
CA LEU A 97 -18.29 18.33 -43.05
C LEU A 97 -17.47 17.48 -44.00
N ASP A 98 -18.15 16.62 -44.74
CA ASP A 98 -17.56 15.68 -45.69
C ASP A 98 -17.32 16.34 -47.06
N HIS A 99 -16.06 16.37 -47.50
CA HIS A 99 -15.63 16.91 -48.79
C HIS A 99 -15.37 15.83 -49.86
N GLY A 100 -15.96 14.63 -49.71
CA GLY A 100 -15.87 13.54 -50.68
C GLY A 100 -15.08 12.33 -50.18
N ILE A 101 -15.19 12.02 -48.89
CA ILE A 101 -14.56 10.88 -48.24
C ILE A 101 -15.22 9.57 -48.71
N GLN A 102 -14.41 8.53 -48.86
CA GLN A 102 -14.93 7.19 -49.10
C GLN A 102 -15.75 6.68 -47.90
N PRO A 103 -16.94 6.07 -48.08
CA PRO A 103 -17.83 5.72 -46.97
C PRO A 103 -17.18 4.94 -45.82
N ALA A 104 -16.25 4.02 -46.12
CA ALA A 104 -15.50 3.30 -45.10
C ALA A 104 -14.62 4.22 -44.23
N GLN A 105 -13.90 5.14 -44.87
CA GLN A 105 -13.05 6.11 -44.20
C GLN A 105 -13.86 7.11 -43.37
N LEU A 106 -15.05 7.50 -43.85
CA LEU A 106 -15.98 8.34 -43.10
C LEU A 106 -16.45 7.63 -41.82
N GLY A 107 -16.80 6.34 -41.93
CA GLY A 107 -17.16 5.52 -40.78
C GLY A 107 -16.04 5.43 -39.74
N HIS A 108 -14.78 5.30 -40.16
CA HIS A 108 -13.63 5.32 -39.25
C HIS A 108 -13.47 6.66 -38.53
N ILE A 109 -13.56 7.79 -39.24
CA ILE A 109 -13.48 9.13 -38.63
C ILE A 109 -14.61 9.33 -37.61
N VAL A 110 -15.83 8.93 -37.96
CA VAL A 110 -16.99 8.98 -37.07
C VAL A 110 -16.73 8.15 -35.80
N GLN A 111 -16.21 6.94 -35.95
CA GLN A 111 -15.88 6.07 -34.83
C GLN A 111 -14.76 6.64 -33.96
N ASP A 112 -13.69 7.17 -34.55
CA ASP A 112 -12.57 7.80 -33.82
C ASP A 112 -13.09 8.99 -32.98
N ILE A 113 -14.01 9.80 -33.51
CA ILE A 113 -14.63 10.92 -32.77
C ILE A 113 -15.48 10.41 -31.61
N ILE A 114 -16.34 9.41 -31.86
CA ILE A 114 -17.19 8.79 -30.83
C ILE A 114 -16.33 8.22 -29.71
N ASP A 115 -15.36 7.38 -30.06
CA ASP A 115 -14.50 6.71 -29.10
C ASP A 115 -13.63 7.72 -28.34
N MET A 116 -13.11 8.75 -29.01
CA MET A 116 -12.39 9.84 -28.35
C MET A 116 -13.25 10.48 -27.26
N GLU A 117 -14.51 10.81 -27.55
CA GLU A 117 -15.37 11.49 -26.60
C GLU A 117 -15.80 10.58 -25.45
N VAL A 118 -16.13 9.33 -25.76
CA VAL A 118 -16.46 8.30 -24.78
C VAL A 118 -15.29 8.08 -23.83
N TYR A 119 -14.08 7.83 -24.34
CA TYR A 119 -12.92 7.59 -23.51
C TYR A 119 -12.44 8.84 -22.77
N ARG A 120 -12.61 10.04 -23.33
CA ARG A 120 -12.34 11.30 -22.63
C ARG A 120 -13.22 11.43 -21.39
N MET A 121 -14.52 11.19 -21.53
CA MET A 121 -15.47 11.25 -20.40
C MET A 121 -15.20 10.15 -19.37
N MET A 122 -14.92 8.91 -19.82
CA MET A 122 -14.55 7.80 -18.94
C MET A 122 -13.27 8.09 -18.13
N ALA A 123 -12.26 8.69 -18.76
CA ALA A 123 -11.02 9.09 -18.08
C ALA A 123 -11.27 10.19 -17.05
N MET A 124 -12.13 11.17 -17.38
CA MET A 124 -12.45 12.29 -16.49
C MET A 124 -13.18 11.90 -15.22
N LEU A 125 -13.80 10.71 -15.15
CA LEU A 125 -14.38 10.17 -13.91
C LEU A 125 -13.33 9.99 -12.79
N ALA A 126 -12.07 9.80 -13.15
CA ALA A 126 -10.99 9.64 -12.18
C ALA A 126 -10.56 10.96 -11.51
N TYR A 127 -10.82 12.10 -12.15
CA TYR A 127 -10.37 13.40 -11.65
C TYR A 127 -10.97 13.81 -10.29
N PRO A 128 -12.30 13.70 -10.04
CA PRO A 128 -12.85 13.97 -8.72
C PRO A 128 -12.31 12.99 -7.66
N GLU A 129 -12.22 11.69 -7.97
CA GLU A 129 -11.64 10.68 -7.07
C GLU A 129 -10.18 11.01 -6.71
N ALA A 130 -9.37 11.45 -7.68
CA ALA A 130 -8.01 11.90 -7.45
C ALA A 130 -7.94 13.09 -6.49
N ARG A 131 -8.90 14.03 -6.55
CA ARG A 131 -8.94 15.20 -5.65
C ARG A 131 -9.29 14.81 -4.22
N GLU A 132 -10.20 13.86 -4.04
CA GLU A 132 -10.55 13.30 -2.73
C GLU A 132 -9.36 12.57 -2.12
N LEU A 133 -8.74 11.67 -2.89
CA LEU A 133 -7.53 10.97 -2.47
C LEU A 133 -6.39 11.92 -2.13
N ALA A 134 -6.21 12.99 -2.91
CA ALA A 134 -5.20 14.01 -2.62
C ALA A 134 -5.45 14.72 -1.29
N ALA A 135 -6.70 14.87 -0.85
CA ALA A 135 -7.03 15.45 0.45
C ALA A 135 -6.62 14.51 1.58
N VAL A 136 -6.96 13.23 1.48
CA VAL A 136 -6.57 12.21 2.46
C VAL A 136 -5.04 12.08 2.56
N LEU A 137 -4.34 12.02 1.40
CA LEU A 137 -2.87 11.94 1.38
C LEU A 137 -2.18 13.15 2.02
N ARG A 138 -2.78 14.35 1.98
CA ARG A 138 -2.23 15.54 2.66
C ARG A 138 -2.20 15.40 4.18
N GLU A 139 -3.04 14.54 4.76
CA GLU A 139 -3.06 14.26 6.20
C GLU A 139 -2.16 13.08 6.57
N LEU A 140 -2.20 12.01 5.76
CA LEU A 140 -1.41 10.80 6.00
C LEU A 140 0.10 11.01 5.83
N GLU A 141 0.52 11.81 4.83
CA GLU A 141 1.95 12.04 4.56
C GLU A 141 2.70 12.69 5.74
N PRO A 142 2.22 13.80 6.33
CA PRO A 142 2.81 14.37 7.54
C PRO A 142 2.72 13.44 8.75
N ALA A 143 1.58 12.77 8.95
CA ALA A 143 1.39 11.84 10.06
C ALA A 143 2.43 10.71 10.02
N LEU A 144 2.65 10.09 8.85
CA LEU A 144 3.69 9.09 8.66
C LEU A 144 5.08 9.64 8.98
N SER A 145 5.37 10.83 8.46
CA SER A 145 6.67 11.48 8.67
C SER A 145 6.91 11.75 10.16
N GLY A 146 5.88 12.16 10.90
CA GLY A 146 5.91 12.35 12.34
C GLY A 146 6.12 11.04 13.10
N LEU A 147 5.43 9.97 12.73
CA LEU A 147 5.64 8.63 13.32
C LEU A 147 7.07 8.14 13.12
N VAL A 148 7.59 8.25 11.89
CA VAL A 148 8.96 7.84 11.58
C VAL A 148 9.99 8.69 12.33
N ALA A 149 9.78 10.00 12.47
CA ALA A 149 10.67 10.86 13.24
C ALA A 149 10.64 10.54 14.75
N ARG A 150 9.47 10.20 15.30
CA ARG A 150 9.32 9.78 16.70
C ARG A 150 10.12 8.50 16.99
N LEU A 151 10.25 7.59 16.02
CA LEU A 151 11.03 6.37 16.20
C LEU A 151 12.46 6.63 16.63
N ASP A 152 13.12 7.65 16.08
CA ASP A 152 14.54 7.91 16.35
C ASP A 152 14.82 8.23 17.83
N PHE A 153 13.81 8.78 18.53
CA PHE A 153 13.92 9.20 19.94
C PHE A 153 13.02 8.41 20.90
N ALA A 154 12.18 7.50 20.39
CA ALA A 154 11.24 6.74 21.20
C ALA A 154 11.96 5.80 22.17
N GLU A 155 11.47 5.76 23.41
CA GLU A 155 11.85 4.73 24.37
C GLU A 155 11.22 3.37 23.99
N ALA A 156 11.83 2.27 24.41
CA ALA A 156 11.34 0.91 24.14
C ALA A 156 9.88 0.66 24.62
N SER A 157 9.40 1.45 25.59
CA SER A 157 8.02 1.39 26.09
C SER A 157 6.99 1.97 25.12
N GLU A 158 7.40 2.92 24.26
CA GLU A 158 6.54 3.62 23.30
C GLU A 158 6.47 2.93 21.93
N GLU A 159 7.50 2.15 21.59
CA GLU A 159 7.61 1.45 20.29
C GLU A 159 6.39 0.59 19.92
N PRO A 160 5.76 -0.19 20.84
CA PRO A 160 4.57 -0.96 20.50
C PRO A 160 3.37 -0.08 20.13
N ALA A 161 3.27 1.13 20.70
CA ALA A 161 2.20 2.07 20.35
C ALA A 161 2.44 2.66 18.96
N ILE A 162 3.67 3.10 18.68
CA ILE A 162 4.04 3.64 17.35
C ILE A 162 3.86 2.56 16.27
N LEU A 163 4.23 1.31 16.53
CA LEU A 163 3.99 0.19 15.60
C LEU A 163 2.50 0.02 15.29
N ARG A 164 1.63 0.08 16.30
CA ARG A 164 0.17 -0.01 16.08
C ARG A 164 -0.35 1.15 15.21
N GLU A 165 0.13 2.37 15.45
CA GLU A 165 -0.24 3.54 14.64
C GLU A 165 0.21 3.37 13.18
N VAL A 166 1.44 2.91 12.95
CA VAL A 166 1.97 2.66 11.59
C VAL A 166 1.22 1.52 10.88
N ILE A 167 0.91 0.41 11.58
CA ILE A 167 0.11 -0.68 11.02
C ILE A 167 -1.30 -0.22 10.66
N GLY A 168 -1.93 0.61 11.51
CA GLY A 168 -3.24 1.20 11.22
C GLY A 168 -3.21 2.05 9.95
N MET A 169 -2.19 2.90 9.81
CA MET A 169 -1.96 3.69 8.61
C MET A 169 -1.68 2.83 7.37
N ALA A 170 -0.96 1.71 7.53
CA ALA A 170 -0.72 0.76 6.44
C ALA A 170 -2.03 0.16 5.92
N ALA A 171 -2.92 -0.23 6.84
CA ALA A 171 -4.23 -0.78 6.48
C ALA A 171 -5.11 0.26 5.76
N GLU A 172 -5.11 1.51 6.23
CA GLU A 172 -5.84 2.62 5.60
C GLU A 172 -5.33 2.89 4.17
N ILE A 173 -4.01 2.96 3.98
CA ILE A 173 -3.42 3.17 2.65
C ILE A 173 -3.70 2.00 1.71
N GLU A 174 -3.70 0.77 2.20
CA GLU A 174 -4.01 -0.40 1.39
C GLU A 174 -5.47 -0.39 0.92
N GLN A 175 -6.40 0.05 1.78
CA GLN A 175 -7.80 0.26 1.40
C GLN A 175 -7.93 1.35 0.33
N LEU A 176 -7.27 2.50 0.51
CA LEU A 176 -7.26 3.59 -0.46
C LEU A 176 -6.66 3.16 -1.81
N SER A 177 -5.58 2.38 -1.78
CA SER A 177 -4.93 1.79 -2.95
C SER A 177 -5.88 0.87 -3.70
N THR A 178 -6.54 -0.05 -3.00
CA THR A 178 -7.49 -0.98 -3.61
C THR A 178 -8.68 -0.25 -4.25
N TYR A 179 -9.22 0.75 -3.56
CA TYR A 179 -10.36 1.53 -4.04
C TYR A 179 -10.00 2.38 -5.28
N SER A 180 -8.85 3.04 -5.25
CA SER A 180 -8.48 4.05 -6.26
C SER A 180 -7.76 3.45 -7.48
N ALA A 181 -7.14 2.28 -7.34
CA ALA A 181 -6.33 1.65 -8.39
C ALA A 181 -7.12 1.46 -9.68
N TYR A 182 -8.33 0.89 -9.59
CA TYR A 182 -9.13 0.61 -10.78
C TYR A 182 -9.39 1.87 -11.61
N ARG A 183 -9.81 2.97 -10.98
CA ARG A 183 -10.19 4.19 -11.71
C ARG A 183 -8.97 4.97 -12.21
N LEU A 184 -7.94 5.14 -11.38
CA LEU A 184 -6.73 5.90 -11.75
C LEU A 184 -5.89 5.18 -12.82
N ASP A 185 -5.86 3.85 -12.79
CA ASP A 185 -5.18 3.06 -13.83
C ASP A 185 -6.02 3.01 -15.10
N ALA A 186 -7.35 2.87 -15.00
CA ALA A 186 -8.25 2.95 -16.15
C ALA A 186 -8.16 4.32 -16.84
N ALA A 187 -8.08 5.43 -16.10
CA ALA A 187 -7.92 6.76 -16.68
C ALA A 187 -6.65 6.91 -17.51
N GLN A 188 -5.54 6.27 -17.14
CA GLN A 188 -4.33 6.25 -17.96
C GLN A 188 -4.53 5.47 -19.26
N ALA A 189 -5.21 4.33 -19.21
CA ALA A 189 -5.55 3.55 -20.41
C ALA A 189 -6.50 4.33 -21.34
N TYR A 190 -7.51 4.99 -20.77
CA TYR A 190 -8.44 5.82 -21.53
C TYR A 190 -7.79 7.07 -22.11
N ARG A 191 -6.87 7.74 -21.38
CA ARG A 191 -6.05 8.83 -21.91
C ARG A 191 -5.28 8.39 -23.15
N TRP A 192 -4.67 7.20 -23.11
CA TRP A 192 -3.95 6.66 -24.27
C TRP A 192 -4.89 6.45 -25.47
N LEU A 193 -6.10 5.93 -25.26
CA LEU A 193 -7.10 5.76 -26.33
C LEU A 193 -7.54 7.10 -26.93
N VAL A 194 -7.75 8.13 -26.10
CA VAL A 194 -8.04 9.49 -26.57
C VAL A 194 -6.93 10.00 -27.47
N GLN A 195 -5.66 9.88 -27.05
CA GLN A 195 -4.50 10.31 -27.84
C GLN A 195 -4.37 9.52 -29.15
N GLN A 196 -4.62 8.21 -29.11
CA GLN A 196 -4.60 7.36 -30.30
C GLN A 196 -5.66 7.78 -31.31
N ASN A 197 -6.90 8.01 -30.85
CA ASN A 197 -8.01 8.42 -31.73
C ASN A 197 -7.76 9.81 -32.32
N LEU A 198 -7.28 10.77 -31.53
CA LEU A 198 -6.86 12.10 -32.03
C LEU A 198 -5.77 11.99 -33.09
N SER A 199 -4.79 11.10 -32.89
CA SER A 199 -3.74 10.85 -33.88
C SER A 199 -4.30 10.26 -35.19
N ASN A 200 -5.25 9.32 -35.10
CA ASN A 200 -5.90 8.69 -36.26
C ASN A 200 -6.64 9.71 -37.14
N LEU A 201 -7.19 10.78 -36.55
CA LEU A 201 -7.87 11.85 -37.29
C LEU A 201 -6.96 12.59 -38.27
N ARG A 202 -5.63 12.54 -38.07
CA ARG A 202 -4.63 13.27 -38.89
C ARG A 202 -5.01 14.74 -39.05
N GLU A 203 -5.12 15.41 -37.91
CA GLU A 203 -5.57 16.80 -37.83
C GLU A 203 -4.65 17.75 -38.60
N SER A 204 -5.26 18.69 -39.29
CA SER A 204 -4.63 19.85 -39.89
C SER A 204 -5.31 21.13 -39.37
N ARG A 205 -4.61 22.25 -39.46
CA ARG A 205 -5.14 23.52 -38.96
C ARG A 205 -6.16 24.13 -39.92
N VAL A 206 -7.32 24.53 -39.40
CA VAL A 206 -8.33 25.31 -40.14
C VAL A 206 -8.24 26.78 -39.74
N GLY A 207 -7.63 27.58 -40.62
CA GLY A 207 -7.42 29.01 -40.37
C GLY A 207 -6.64 29.26 -39.08
N TRP A 208 -7.24 30.02 -38.16
CA TRP A 208 -6.64 30.38 -36.87
C TRP A 208 -7.16 29.54 -35.70
N LEU A 209 -8.17 28.69 -35.93
CA LEU A 209 -8.81 27.91 -34.89
C LEU A 209 -7.83 26.88 -34.30
N GLU A 210 -8.05 26.56 -33.03
CA GLU A 210 -7.33 25.50 -32.32
C GLU A 210 -7.87 24.14 -32.78
N THR A 211 -6.97 23.16 -32.93
CA THR A 211 -7.39 21.80 -33.27
C THR A 211 -7.93 21.07 -32.03
N PRO A 212 -8.76 20.02 -32.18
CA PRO A 212 -9.21 19.22 -31.04
C PRO A 212 -8.06 18.70 -30.18
N THR A 213 -6.95 18.26 -30.80
CA THR A 213 -5.74 17.86 -30.06
C THR A 213 -5.21 18.98 -29.16
N GLN A 214 -4.98 20.17 -29.72
CA GLN A 214 -4.45 21.32 -28.95
C GLN A 214 -5.39 21.74 -27.81
N PHE A 215 -6.70 21.73 -28.07
CA PHE A 215 -7.70 22.03 -27.06
C PHE A 215 -7.67 21.03 -25.89
N LEU A 216 -7.59 19.74 -26.20
CA LEU A 216 -7.53 18.67 -25.20
C LEU A 216 -6.18 18.63 -24.47
N GLU A 217 -5.07 18.97 -25.13
CA GLU A 217 -3.78 19.18 -24.45
C GLU A 217 -3.86 20.27 -23.37
N ARG A 218 -4.70 21.29 -23.56
CA ARG A 218 -4.86 22.39 -22.60
C ARG A 218 -5.94 22.13 -21.54
N ARG A 219 -6.97 21.35 -21.86
CA ARG A 219 -8.18 21.21 -21.01
C ARG A 219 -8.39 19.81 -20.43
N PHE A 220 -7.81 18.78 -21.03
CA PHE A 220 -7.92 17.38 -20.60
C PHE A 220 -6.61 16.87 -19.99
N GLU A 221 -5.48 17.08 -20.65
CA GLU A 221 -4.17 16.59 -20.20
C GLU A 221 -3.76 17.05 -18.80
N PRO A 222 -4.03 18.29 -18.35
CA PRO A 222 -3.73 18.70 -16.97
C PRO A 222 -4.48 17.86 -15.92
N ALA A 223 -5.72 17.45 -16.20
CA ALA A 223 -6.49 16.59 -15.31
C ALA A 223 -5.88 15.18 -15.26
N MET A 224 -5.44 14.64 -16.39
CA MET A 224 -4.80 13.33 -16.47
C MET A 224 -3.44 13.30 -15.77
N ASN A 225 -2.61 14.33 -15.99
CA ASN A 225 -1.35 14.50 -15.28
C ASN A 225 -1.55 14.60 -13.76
N TYR A 226 -2.63 15.24 -13.32
CA TYR A 226 -2.99 15.29 -11.90
C TYR A 226 -3.33 13.89 -11.35
N CYS A 227 -4.19 13.14 -12.04
CA CYS A 227 -4.53 11.76 -11.66
C CYS A 227 -3.26 10.89 -11.55
N GLU A 228 -2.37 10.98 -12.53
CA GLU A 228 -1.09 10.26 -12.54
C GLU A 228 -0.19 10.65 -11.35
N ALA A 229 -0.07 11.95 -11.07
CA ALA A 229 0.71 12.45 -9.94
C ALA A 229 0.17 11.95 -8.59
N ILE A 230 -1.16 11.95 -8.40
CA ILE A 230 -1.78 11.45 -7.18
C ILE A 230 -1.59 9.93 -7.04
N ASN A 231 -1.75 9.17 -8.12
CA ASN A 231 -1.47 7.73 -8.12
C ASN A 231 0.00 7.44 -7.74
N GLY A 232 0.93 8.22 -8.30
CA GLY A 232 2.36 8.16 -7.93
C GLY A 232 2.62 8.48 -6.45
N ARG A 233 1.94 9.49 -5.89
CA ARG A 233 2.01 9.82 -4.47
C ARG A 233 1.50 8.67 -3.60
N LEU A 234 0.33 8.12 -3.90
CA LEU A 234 -0.23 6.98 -3.16
C LEU A 234 0.75 5.80 -3.08
N ARG A 235 1.34 5.41 -4.22
CA ARG A 235 2.38 4.37 -4.26
C ARG A 235 3.61 4.71 -3.42
N SER A 236 4.05 5.97 -3.46
CA SER A 236 5.19 6.44 -2.65
C SER A 236 4.91 6.34 -1.15
N VAL A 237 3.73 6.78 -0.70
CA VAL A 237 3.35 6.69 0.73
C VAL A 237 3.20 5.24 1.16
N SER A 238 2.53 4.39 0.37
CA SER A 238 2.44 2.95 0.65
C SER A 238 3.82 2.31 0.83
N ALA A 239 4.76 2.59 -0.08
CA ALA A 239 6.12 2.08 0.03
C ALA A 239 6.87 2.61 1.26
N ARG A 240 6.65 3.88 1.64
CA ARG A 240 7.24 4.46 2.86
C ARG A 240 6.68 3.83 4.12
N VAL A 241 5.38 3.59 4.19
CA VAL A 241 4.74 2.91 5.33
C VAL A 241 5.25 1.49 5.46
N SER A 242 5.29 0.72 4.37
CA SER A 242 5.82 -0.64 4.38
C SER A 242 7.26 -0.72 4.90
N ARG A 243 8.13 0.21 4.46
CA ARG A 243 9.49 0.34 5.00
C ARG A 243 9.51 0.70 6.48
N ALA A 244 8.69 1.67 6.91
CA ALA A 244 8.61 2.08 8.31
C ALA A 244 8.18 0.90 9.20
N SER A 245 7.14 0.16 8.82
CA SER A 245 6.68 -1.06 9.50
C SER A 245 7.78 -2.11 9.61
N GLY A 246 8.54 -2.35 8.53
CA GLY A 246 9.63 -3.33 8.52
C GLY A 246 10.80 -2.95 9.43
N LEU A 247 11.19 -1.67 9.46
CA LEU A 247 12.24 -1.17 10.34
C LEU A 247 11.83 -1.25 11.82
N LEU A 248 10.60 -0.84 12.13
CA LEU A 248 10.00 -0.94 13.45
C LEU A 248 9.96 -2.38 13.97
N GLY A 249 9.49 -3.30 13.14
CA GLY A 249 9.44 -4.73 13.48
C GLY A 249 10.83 -5.28 13.80
N THR A 250 11.83 -4.93 12.98
CA THR A 250 13.23 -5.32 13.21
C THR A 250 13.77 -4.77 14.52
N ARG A 251 13.52 -3.49 14.83
CA ARG A 251 14.01 -2.85 16.06
C ARG A 251 13.40 -3.49 17.31
N ILE A 252 12.08 -3.70 17.32
CA ILE A 252 11.37 -4.34 18.44
C ILE A 252 11.89 -5.76 18.69
N GLU A 253 12.17 -6.52 17.63
CA GLU A 253 12.73 -7.87 17.75
C GLU A 253 14.12 -7.84 18.39
N ILE A 254 14.98 -6.90 17.98
CA ILE A 254 16.33 -6.73 18.56
C ILE A 254 16.25 -6.34 20.05
N ASP A 255 15.38 -5.40 20.41
CA ASP A 255 15.21 -4.97 21.80
C ASP A 255 14.68 -6.10 22.69
N ARG A 256 13.75 -6.91 22.15
CA ARG A 256 13.25 -8.10 22.84
C ARG A 256 14.33 -9.17 23.01
N GLU A 257 15.14 -9.40 21.99
CA GLU A 257 16.26 -10.35 22.06
C GLU A 257 17.30 -9.90 23.09
N ARG A 258 17.62 -8.59 23.13
CA ARG A 258 18.52 -8.01 24.13
C ARG A 258 17.99 -8.19 25.56
N GLN A 259 16.72 -7.90 25.81
CA GLN A 259 16.09 -8.11 27.12
C GLN A 259 16.14 -9.58 27.55
N ASN A 260 15.88 -10.51 26.61
CA ASN A 260 15.98 -11.94 26.90
C ASN A 260 17.41 -12.36 27.27
N GLN A 261 18.43 -11.85 26.58
CA GLN A 261 19.83 -12.13 26.91
C GLN A 261 20.21 -11.58 28.29
N GLU A 262 19.78 -10.37 28.63
CA GLU A 262 20.01 -9.76 29.96
C GLU A 262 19.34 -10.57 31.08
N LEU A 263 18.10 -11.02 30.87
CA LEU A 263 17.37 -11.89 31.81
C LEU A 263 18.08 -13.24 32.00
N LEU A 264 18.53 -13.89 30.92
CA LEU A 264 19.27 -15.14 30.99
C LEU A 264 20.61 -14.97 31.73
N GLY A 265 21.31 -13.85 31.50
CA GLY A 265 22.53 -13.50 32.23
C GLY A 265 22.29 -13.39 33.74
N ALA A 266 21.23 -12.68 34.14
CA ALA A 266 20.86 -12.53 35.55
C ALA A 266 20.46 -13.87 36.20
N VAL A 267 19.78 -14.75 35.47
CA VAL A 267 19.45 -16.11 35.94
C VAL A 267 20.73 -16.92 36.15
N ASN A 268 21.67 -16.87 35.20
CA ASN A 268 22.91 -17.63 35.28
C ASN A 268 23.79 -17.16 36.46
N GLU A 269 23.86 -15.84 36.69
CA GLU A 269 24.58 -15.27 37.83
C GLU A 269 23.98 -15.73 39.18
N ARG A 270 22.64 -15.68 39.30
CA ARG A 270 21.92 -16.19 40.48
C ARG A 270 22.12 -17.69 40.67
N ALA A 271 22.08 -18.49 39.60
CA ALA A 271 22.35 -19.91 39.66
C ALA A 271 23.79 -20.19 40.12
N GLY A 272 24.77 -19.42 39.63
CA GLY A 272 26.16 -19.50 40.08
C GLY A 272 26.33 -19.18 41.57
N LEU A 273 25.65 -18.15 42.08
CA LEU A 273 25.63 -17.82 43.51
C LEU A 273 24.99 -18.93 44.35
N GLN A 274 23.90 -19.52 43.86
CA GLN A 274 23.26 -20.67 44.51
C GLN A 274 24.20 -21.88 44.58
N LEU A 275 24.94 -22.17 43.50
CA LEU A 275 25.93 -23.25 43.49
C LEU A 275 27.05 -23.02 44.50
N ARG A 276 27.55 -21.78 44.63
CA ARG A 276 28.60 -21.46 45.63
C ARG A 276 28.10 -21.59 47.07
N LEU A 277 26.88 -21.15 47.35
CA LEU A 277 26.26 -21.32 48.66
C LEU A 277 26.00 -22.80 48.97
N GLN A 278 25.62 -23.59 47.98
CA GLN A 278 25.48 -25.03 48.14
C GLN A 278 26.84 -25.67 48.42
N GLU A 279 27.90 -25.28 47.71
CA GLU A 279 29.25 -25.80 47.93
C GLU A 279 29.79 -25.45 49.33
N THR A 280 29.47 -24.26 49.85
CA THR A 280 29.88 -23.88 51.22
C THR A 280 29.11 -24.68 52.28
N VAL A 281 27.81 -24.95 52.09
CA VAL A 281 27.01 -25.82 52.97
C VAL A 281 27.51 -27.28 52.91
N GLU A 282 27.86 -27.77 51.72
CA GLU A 282 28.45 -29.09 51.56
C GLU A 282 29.79 -29.18 52.30
N GLY A 283 30.64 -28.16 52.22
CA GLY A 283 31.90 -28.09 52.97
C GLY A 283 31.69 -28.20 54.49
N LEU A 284 30.65 -27.54 55.02
CA LEU A 284 30.29 -27.62 56.44
C LEU A 284 29.77 -29.02 56.82
N SER A 285 29.02 -29.69 55.95
CA SER A 285 28.53 -31.06 56.20
C SER A 285 29.65 -32.08 56.35
N VAL A 286 30.79 -31.90 55.65
CA VAL A 286 31.97 -32.78 55.79
C VAL A 286 32.47 -32.76 57.24
N VAL A 287 32.55 -31.57 57.83
CA VAL A 287 33.01 -31.39 59.22
C VAL A 287 32.02 -32.03 60.19
N ALA A 288 30.73 -31.79 60.02
CA ALA A 288 29.69 -32.37 60.87
C ALA A 288 29.68 -33.90 60.80
N ILE A 289 29.67 -34.47 59.59
CA ILE A 289 29.66 -35.93 59.37
C ILE A 289 30.93 -36.57 59.93
N ALA A 290 32.11 -35.97 59.71
CA ALA A 290 33.37 -36.47 60.26
C ALA A 290 33.37 -36.48 61.80
N TYR A 291 32.87 -35.42 62.45
CA TYR A 291 32.76 -35.35 63.90
C TYR A 291 31.82 -36.42 64.47
N TYR A 292 30.61 -36.56 63.92
CA TYR A 292 29.66 -37.58 64.36
C TYR A 292 30.18 -39.00 64.12
N SER A 293 30.83 -39.25 62.98
CA SER A 293 31.41 -40.55 62.64
C SER A 293 32.55 -40.92 63.59
N ALA A 294 33.45 -39.98 63.89
CA ALA A 294 34.53 -40.18 64.85
C ALA A 294 33.99 -40.46 66.27
N GLY A 295 32.93 -39.76 66.69
CA GLY A 295 32.25 -40.02 67.95
C GLY A 295 31.64 -41.43 68.01
N LEU A 296 30.97 -41.86 66.94
CA LEU A 296 30.36 -43.20 66.85
C LEU A 296 31.42 -44.31 66.94
N VAL A 297 32.51 -44.17 66.20
CA VAL A 297 33.64 -45.11 66.24
C VAL A 297 34.32 -45.11 67.63
N GLY A 298 34.44 -43.95 68.27
CA GLY A 298 34.92 -43.84 69.65
C GLY A 298 34.04 -44.63 70.65
N TYR A 299 32.72 -44.58 70.51
CA TYR A 299 31.82 -45.41 71.34
C TYR A 299 32.02 -46.91 71.10
N VAL A 300 32.29 -47.32 69.85
CA VAL A 300 32.60 -48.72 69.52
C VAL A 300 33.91 -49.16 70.19
N PHE A 301 34.97 -48.36 70.12
CA PHE A 301 36.24 -48.69 70.79
C PHE A 301 36.10 -48.75 72.31
N LYS A 302 35.35 -47.82 72.90
CA LYS A 302 35.05 -47.82 74.34
C LYS A 302 34.26 -49.06 74.78
N ALA A 303 33.33 -49.54 73.94
CA ALA A 303 32.60 -50.77 74.19
C ALA A 303 33.50 -52.01 74.06
N ALA A 304 34.40 -52.04 73.08
CA ALA A 304 35.35 -53.13 72.88
C ALA A 304 36.38 -53.24 74.01
N GLU A 305 36.91 -52.11 74.49
CA GLU A 305 37.79 -52.06 75.67
C GLU A 305 37.06 -52.61 76.91
N LYS A 306 35.82 -52.17 77.15
CA LYS A 306 34.98 -52.72 78.24
C LYS A 306 34.63 -54.20 78.08
N ALA A 307 34.66 -54.74 76.85
CA ALA A 307 34.41 -56.14 76.56
C ALA A 307 35.68 -57.03 76.65
N GLY A 308 36.83 -56.47 77.05
CA GLY A 308 38.07 -57.20 77.30
C GLY A 308 39.08 -57.20 76.14
N ALA A 309 38.90 -56.38 75.12
CA ALA A 309 39.89 -56.21 74.06
C ALA A 309 41.06 -55.34 74.54
N PRO A 310 42.34 -55.67 74.23
CA PRO A 310 43.51 -54.91 74.65
C PRO A 310 43.72 -53.66 73.77
N ILE A 311 42.76 -52.73 73.79
CA ILE A 311 42.77 -51.52 72.97
C ILE A 311 42.77 -50.31 73.91
N ALA A 312 43.82 -49.48 73.85
CA ALA A 312 43.82 -48.19 74.54
C ALA A 312 42.87 -47.23 73.81
N TYR A 313 41.69 -46.97 74.39
CA TYR A 313 40.63 -46.25 73.68
C TYR A 313 41.05 -44.84 73.23
N GLU A 314 41.84 -44.11 74.04
CA GLU A 314 42.27 -42.74 73.72
C GLU A 314 43.15 -42.69 72.47
N LEU A 315 44.11 -43.62 72.37
CA LEU A 315 45.01 -43.74 71.22
C LEU A 315 44.26 -44.25 69.97
N ALA A 316 43.41 -45.27 70.12
CA ALA A 316 42.65 -45.82 69.01
C ALA A 316 41.66 -44.81 68.42
N THR A 317 41.00 -44.03 69.26
CA THR A 317 40.05 -43.00 68.81
C THR A 317 40.78 -41.84 68.11
N GLY A 318 41.90 -41.36 68.68
CA GLY A 318 42.71 -40.31 68.06
C GLY A 318 43.30 -40.72 66.71
N LEU A 319 43.78 -41.96 66.58
CA LEU A 319 44.35 -42.47 65.33
C LEU A 319 43.29 -42.74 64.26
N ALA A 320 42.04 -43.03 64.66
CA ALA A 320 40.91 -43.25 63.76
C ALA A 320 40.33 -41.97 63.14
N VAL A 321 40.55 -40.79 63.73
CA VAL A 321 40.03 -39.52 63.19
C VAL A 321 40.57 -39.25 61.78
N VAL A 322 41.88 -39.44 61.56
CA VAL A 322 42.54 -39.18 60.27
C VAL A 322 41.96 -40.03 59.13
N PRO A 323 41.87 -41.37 59.23
CA PRO A 323 41.26 -42.18 58.17
C PRO A 323 39.76 -41.92 58.00
N ILE A 324 39.02 -41.58 59.07
CA ILE A 324 37.59 -41.21 58.97
C ILE A 324 37.41 -39.95 58.13
N VAL A 325 38.18 -38.89 58.39
CA VAL A 325 38.11 -37.65 57.62
C VAL A 325 38.45 -37.90 56.15
N LEU A 326 39.52 -38.67 55.87
CA LEU A 326 39.91 -39.03 54.50
C LEU A 326 38.84 -39.86 53.80
N LEU A 327 38.21 -40.81 54.49
CA LEU A 327 37.12 -41.64 53.95
C LEU A 327 35.88 -40.80 53.62
N VAL A 328 35.44 -39.95 54.53
CA VAL A 328 34.29 -39.07 54.32
C VAL A 328 34.55 -38.13 53.13
N GLN A 329 35.74 -37.53 53.07
CA GLN A 329 36.13 -36.68 51.94
C GLN A 329 36.21 -37.46 50.62
N PHE A 330 36.74 -38.68 50.62
CA PHE A 330 36.83 -39.54 49.45
C PHE A 330 35.44 -39.96 48.93
N PHE A 331 34.56 -40.42 49.83
CA PHE A 331 33.20 -40.83 49.46
C PHE A 331 32.37 -39.67 48.91
N LEU A 332 32.45 -38.48 49.53
CA LEU A 332 31.76 -37.29 49.04
C LEU A 332 32.30 -36.82 47.68
N ARG A 333 33.63 -36.83 47.49
CA ARG A 333 34.23 -36.54 46.17
C ARG A 333 33.79 -37.53 45.11
N ARG A 334 33.72 -38.83 45.43
CA ARG A 334 33.28 -39.88 44.51
C ARG A 334 31.78 -39.76 44.18
N ALA A 335 30.95 -39.36 45.14
CA ALA A 335 29.53 -39.08 44.91
C ALA A 335 29.33 -37.87 43.98
N ARG A 336 30.09 -36.78 44.17
CA ARG A 336 30.08 -35.62 43.27
C ARG A 336 30.41 -35.99 41.82
N LEU A 337 31.46 -36.79 41.61
CA LEU A 337 31.88 -37.22 40.27
C LEU A 337 30.81 -38.04 39.53
N ARG A 338 29.96 -38.78 40.25
CA ARG A 338 28.83 -39.54 39.67
C ARG A 338 27.63 -38.65 39.32
N ILE A 339 27.41 -37.58 40.08
CA ILE A 339 26.30 -36.65 39.83
C ILE A 339 26.64 -35.73 38.64
N GLN A 340 27.89 -35.28 38.52
CA GLN A 340 28.34 -34.50 37.36
C GLN A 340 28.30 -35.27 36.04
N THR A 341 28.44 -36.60 36.07
CA THR A 341 28.31 -37.45 34.88
C THR A 341 26.88 -37.80 34.50
N SER A 342 25.89 -37.43 35.33
CA SER A 342 24.45 -37.71 35.09
C SER A 342 23.62 -36.47 34.71
N GLN A 343 24.23 -35.29 34.55
CA GLN A 343 23.60 -34.19 33.82
C GLN A 343 23.84 -34.38 32.31
N PRO A 344 22.82 -34.71 31.50
CA PRO A 344 22.98 -34.68 30.06
C PRO A 344 23.12 -33.22 29.62
N LEU A 345 23.97 -33.01 28.61
CA LEU A 345 24.05 -31.79 27.81
C LEU A 345 22.65 -31.36 27.39
N GLY A 346 22.10 -30.34 28.05
CA GLY A 346 20.94 -29.61 27.56
C GLY A 346 21.41 -28.56 26.58
N HIS A 347 21.32 -28.88 25.29
CA HIS A 347 21.32 -27.92 24.19
C HIS A 347 20.37 -26.74 24.50
N VAL A 348 20.84 -25.51 24.30
CA VAL A 348 20.62 -24.70 23.07
C VAL A 348 21.85 -23.82 22.87
#